data_AF-A0A842QFC6-F1
#
_entry.id   AF-A0A842QFC6-F1
#
_cell.length_a   1.000
_cell.length_b   1.000
_cell.length_c   1.000
_cell.angle_alpha   90.00
_cell.angle_beta   90.00
_cell.angle_gamma   90.00
#
_symmetry.space_group_name_H-M   'P 1'
#
loop_
_entity.id
_entity.type
_entity.pdbx_description
1 polymer ?
#
loop_
_entity_poly.entity_id
_entity_poly.type
_entity_poly.pdbx_seq_one_letter_code
_entity_poly.pdbx_strand_id
1 'polypeptide(L)'
;MRKPNVLLNHLSSLRCPKCQGKLNLSDTSNISNRILQNTLYCDNGHCWQIKDGIVSLNHPKFIRRKETDVRGKILRGVLKEKDSLNLSLEDIMKPVRECIPHHSGIRILEMSAGGFTSYLLLQDMLDNLEGTPELHAMDSSAERLNHTMHKIYEQDIPVTGVHGNETHAPYPAEWFDLVFQIGQLSTFRSKETIMKEMLRLVAPSGSAVILDWGMSPKIRDKGSSERLLKDLQPLANRPPLESLPNDVDSAEIEYIARDLMFSIRMQK
;
A
#
# COMPACT_ATOMS: atom_id res chain seq x y z
N MET A 1 -18.72 12.70 -12.57
CA MET A 1 -17.81 11.97 -11.67
C MET A 1 -16.95 12.95 -10.89
N ARG A 2 -16.81 12.78 -9.57
CA ARG A 2 -15.82 13.54 -8.79
C ARG A 2 -14.42 13.07 -9.19
N LYS A 3 -13.55 13.99 -9.61
CA LYS A 3 -12.14 13.69 -9.89
C LYS A 3 -11.30 13.70 -8.60
N PRO A 4 -10.25 12.85 -8.51
CA PRO A 4 -9.20 12.97 -7.52
C PRO A 4 -8.60 14.36 -7.51
N ASN A 5 -8.17 14.82 -6.33
CA ASN A 5 -7.59 16.13 -6.15
C ASN A 5 -6.32 16.04 -5.31
N VAL A 6 -5.31 16.79 -5.70
CA VAL A 6 -4.17 17.02 -4.81
C VAL A 6 -4.52 18.14 -3.84
N LEU A 7 -4.50 17.80 -2.56
CA LEU A 7 -4.59 18.76 -1.46
C LEU A 7 -3.19 19.29 -1.11
N LEU A 8 -3.10 20.52 -0.58
CA LEU A 8 -1.81 21.11 -0.22
C LEU A 8 -1.09 20.34 0.89
N ASN A 9 -1.83 19.80 1.87
CA ASN A 9 -1.26 18.95 2.92
C ASN A 9 -0.63 17.68 2.33
N HIS A 10 -1.25 17.07 1.32
CA HIS A 10 -0.65 15.94 0.61
C HIS A 10 0.71 16.31 -0.01
N LEU A 11 0.83 17.45 -0.69
CA LEU A 11 2.11 17.88 -1.26
C LEU A 11 3.20 18.07 -0.21
N SER A 12 2.84 18.57 0.97
CA SER A 12 3.80 18.77 2.07
C SER A 12 4.35 17.44 2.63
N SER A 13 3.58 16.36 2.50
CA SER A 13 4.00 15.00 2.89
C SER A 13 4.98 14.36 1.89
N LEU A 14 5.04 14.87 0.65
CA LEU A 14 5.84 14.28 -0.41
C LEU A 14 7.29 14.77 -0.42
N ARG A 15 8.19 13.94 -0.93
CA ARG A 15 9.60 14.24 -1.17
C ARG A 15 9.99 13.86 -2.59
N CYS A 16 11.01 14.53 -3.11
CA CYS A 16 11.56 14.18 -4.41
C CYS A 16 12.15 12.77 -4.36
N PRO A 17 11.68 11.81 -5.17
CA PRO A 17 12.17 10.42 -5.12
C PRO A 17 13.63 10.27 -5.57
N LYS A 18 14.21 11.31 -6.21
CA LYS A 18 15.62 11.32 -6.64
C LYS A 18 16.60 11.77 -5.56
N CYS A 19 16.22 12.73 -4.73
CA CYS A 19 17.14 13.41 -3.82
C CYS A 19 16.56 13.68 -2.43
N GLN A 20 15.34 13.23 -2.17
CA GLN A 20 14.59 13.44 -0.93
C GLN A 20 14.35 14.92 -0.56
N GLY A 21 14.65 15.86 -1.47
CA GLY A 21 14.38 17.29 -1.28
C GLY A 21 12.89 17.62 -1.28
N LYS A 22 12.56 18.80 -0.73
CA LYS A 22 11.19 19.33 -0.70
C LYS A 22 10.67 19.54 -2.12
N LEU A 23 9.36 19.37 -2.31
CA LEU A 23 8.68 19.65 -3.58
C LEU A 23 7.87 20.94 -3.47
N ASN A 24 7.98 21.80 -4.47
CA ASN A 24 7.28 23.07 -4.56
C ASN A 24 6.53 23.15 -5.91
N LEU A 25 5.36 23.79 -5.92
CA LEU A 25 4.58 24.04 -7.14
C LEU A 25 5.29 25.08 -8.01
N SER A 26 5.21 24.88 -9.33
CA SER A 26 5.76 25.83 -10.30
C SER A 26 4.93 27.10 -10.43
N ASP A 27 3.62 26.96 -10.28
CA ASP A 27 2.66 28.05 -10.36
C ASP A 27 1.73 28.00 -9.14
N THR A 28 1.76 29.10 -8.38
CA THR A 28 0.96 29.31 -7.17
C THR A 28 -0.15 30.35 -7.38
N SER A 29 -0.30 30.89 -8.58
CA SER A 29 -1.19 32.03 -8.88
C SER A 29 -2.69 31.69 -8.80
N ASN A 30 -3.04 30.39 -8.85
CA ASN A 30 -4.41 29.88 -8.74
C ASN A 30 -4.49 28.64 -7.82
N ILE A 31 -3.91 28.73 -6.62
CA ILE A 31 -4.08 27.68 -5.61
C ILE A 31 -5.50 27.77 -5.04
N SER A 32 -6.44 27.08 -5.69
CA SER A 32 -7.62 26.58 -4.99
C SER A 32 -7.22 25.40 -4.10
N ASN A 33 -8.10 24.95 -3.19
CA ASN A 33 -7.89 23.70 -2.44
C ASN A 33 -7.80 22.43 -3.34
N ARG A 34 -7.89 22.59 -4.67
CA ARG A 34 -7.95 21.52 -5.66
C ARG A 34 -6.95 21.76 -6.77
N ILE A 35 -5.88 20.98 -6.80
CA ILE A 35 -4.89 21.01 -7.89
C ILE A 35 -5.12 19.81 -8.81
N LEU A 36 -5.53 20.07 -10.05
CA LEU A 36 -5.74 19.04 -11.08
C LEU A 36 -4.53 18.86 -12.00
N GLN A 37 -3.85 19.96 -12.31
CA GLN A 37 -2.64 19.99 -13.12
C GLN A 37 -1.66 21.02 -12.55
N ASN A 38 -0.39 20.65 -12.48
CA ASN A 38 0.72 21.53 -12.12
C ASN A 38 2.05 20.81 -12.40
N THR A 39 3.15 21.52 -12.24
CA THR A 39 4.49 20.95 -12.22
C THR A 39 5.09 21.14 -10.83
N LEU A 40 5.74 20.11 -10.30
CA LEU A 40 6.50 20.19 -9.06
C LEU A 40 8.00 20.24 -9.35
N TYR A 41 8.71 21.11 -8.63
CA TYR A 41 10.16 21.18 -8.65
C TYR A 41 10.71 20.89 -7.26
N CYS A 42 11.83 20.19 -7.20
CA CYS A 42 12.63 20.14 -5.97
C CYS A 42 13.80 21.12 -6.01
N ASP A 43 14.42 21.35 -4.86
CA ASP A 43 15.54 22.29 -4.70
C ASP A 43 16.76 21.94 -5.58
N ASN A 44 16.87 20.67 -6.00
CA ASN A 44 17.90 20.19 -6.93
C ASN A 44 17.46 20.25 -8.42
N GLY A 45 16.38 20.96 -8.74
CA GLY A 45 15.90 21.17 -10.11
C GLY A 45 15.18 19.99 -10.76
N HIS A 46 14.91 18.89 -10.04
CA HIS A 46 14.12 17.78 -10.58
C HIS A 46 12.66 18.18 -10.74
N CYS A 47 12.08 17.81 -11.89
CA CYS A 47 10.72 18.18 -12.29
C CYS A 47 9.78 16.96 -12.30
N TRP A 48 8.55 17.15 -11.80
CA TRP A 48 7.50 16.14 -11.70
C TRP A 48 6.15 16.71 -12.09
N GLN A 49 5.21 15.85 -12.46
CA GLN A 49 3.92 16.28 -13.02
C GLN A 49 2.77 15.91 -12.11
N ILE A 50 1.80 16.82 -11.98
CA ILE A 50 0.46 16.53 -11.46
C ILE A 50 -0.47 16.45 -12.67
N LYS A 51 -1.18 15.33 -12.82
CA LYS A 51 -2.16 15.11 -13.89
C LYS A 51 -3.41 14.46 -13.32
N ASP A 52 -4.58 15.01 -13.69
CA ASP A 52 -5.89 14.57 -13.19
C ASP A 52 -5.95 14.43 -11.66
N GLY A 53 -5.24 15.33 -10.96
CA GLY A 53 -5.20 15.34 -9.49
C GLY A 53 -4.38 14.22 -8.86
N ILE A 54 -3.52 13.54 -9.62
CA ILE A 54 -2.52 12.59 -9.12
C ILE A 54 -1.12 13.11 -9.35
N VAL A 55 -0.29 13.08 -8.31
CA VAL A 55 1.13 13.43 -8.40
C VAL A 55 1.91 12.23 -8.93
N SER A 56 2.73 12.43 -9.96
CA SER A 56 3.57 11.39 -10.57
C SER A 56 5.03 11.55 -10.16
N LEU A 57 5.45 10.77 -9.16
CA LEU A 57 6.79 10.70 -8.58
C LEU A 57 7.45 9.32 -8.76
N ASN A 58 7.10 8.60 -9.82
CA ASN A 58 7.67 7.28 -10.09
C ASN A 58 9.13 7.39 -10.56
N HIS A 59 10.06 7.16 -9.63
CA HIS A 59 11.50 7.13 -9.88
C HIS A 59 12.21 6.16 -8.93
N PRO A 60 13.21 5.38 -9.40
CA PRO A 60 13.58 5.19 -10.80
C PRO A 60 12.37 4.68 -11.61
N LYS A 61 12.29 5.04 -12.89
CA LYS A 61 11.18 4.60 -13.74
C LYS A 61 11.27 3.09 -13.87
N PHE A 62 10.48 2.38 -13.07
CA PHE A 62 10.38 0.95 -13.19
C PHE A 62 9.25 0.64 -14.16
N ILE A 63 9.61 0.14 -15.34
CA ILE A 63 8.63 -0.50 -16.21
C ILE A 63 8.42 -1.88 -15.61
N ARG A 64 7.38 -2.02 -14.77
CA ARG A 64 6.85 -3.34 -14.44
C ARG A 64 6.67 -4.08 -15.77
N ARG A 65 7.23 -5.29 -15.90
CA ARG A 65 6.75 -6.22 -16.94
C ARG A 65 5.23 -6.20 -16.84
N LYS A 66 4.50 -6.23 -17.96
CA LYS A 66 3.03 -6.38 -17.95
C LYS A 66 2.71 -7.56 -17.03
N GLU A 67 2.46 -7.26 -15.76
CA GLU A 67 1.78 -8.16 -14.86
C GLU A 67 0.41 -8.19 -15.50
N THR A 68 0.17 -9.27 -16.26
CA THR A 68 -1.18 -9.76 -16.43
C THR A 68 -1.85 -9.63 -15.08
N ASP A 69 -3.12 -9.20 -15.06
CA ASP A 69 -3.89 -8.94 -13.83
C ASP A 69 -4.13 -10.23 -13.02
N VAL A 70 -3.06 -10.94 -12.69
CA VAL A 70 -2.97 -12.20 -11.99
C VAL A 70 -3.34 -11.92 -10.55
N ARG A 71 -2.83 -10.84 -9.93
CA ARG A 71 -3.31 -10.34 -8.63
C ARG A 71 -4.80 -10.05 -8.65
N GLY A 72 -5.31 -9.29 -9.62
CA GLY A 72 -6.74 -9.02 -9.72
C GLY A 72 -7.57 -10.27 -9.99
N LYS A 73 -7.08 -11.21 -10.80
CA LYS A 73 -7.75 -12.50 -11.09
C LYS A 73 -7.72 -13.45 -9.90
N ILE A 74 -6.64 -13.47 -9.12
CA ILE A 74 -6.51 -14.29 -7.92
C ILE A 74 -7.33 -13.68 -6.81
N LEU A 75 -7.22 -12.38 -6.55
CA LEU A 75 -8.07 -11.73 -5.56
C LEU A 75 -9.53 -11.91 -5.95
N ARG A 76 -9.92 -11.70 -7.21
CA ARG A 76 -11.30 -12.01 -7.66
C ARG A 76 -11.62 -13.51 -7.60
N GLY A 77 -10.65 -14.39 -7.79
CA GLY A 77 -10.82 -15.85 -7.69
C GLY A 77 -11.06 -16.28 -6.25
N VAL A 78 -10.19 -15.90 -5.34
CA VAL A 78 -10.33 -16.11 -3.89
C VAL A 78 -11.56 -15.40 -3.34
N LEU A 79 -11.89 -14.19 -3.82
CA LEU A 79 -13.12 -13.50 -3.44
C LEU A 79 -14.38 -14.17 -4.03
N LYS A 80 -14.32 -14.76 -5.23
CA LYS A 80 -15.41 -15.56 -5.79
C LYS A 80 -15.60 -16.86 -5.02
N GLU A 81 -14.51 -17.48 -4.61
CA GLU A 81 -14.49 -18.67 -3.77
C GLU A 81 -14.56 -18.32 -2.28
N LYS A 82 -14.79 -17.06 -1.88
CA LYS A 82 -14.77 -16.69 -0.45
C LYS A 82 -15.84 -17.42 0.33
N ASP A 83 -16.99 -17.65 -0.29
CA ASP A 83 -18.12 -18.32 0.34
C ASP A 83 -17.88 -19.84 0.41
N SER A 84 -17.20 -20.44 -0.59
CA SER A 84 -16.80 -21.85 -0.59
C SER A 84 -15.62 -22.14 0.34
N LEU A 85 -14.71 -21.16 0.51
CA LEU A 85 -13.57 -21.19 1.41
C LEU A 85 -13.90 -20.62 2.80
N ASN A 86 -15.12 -20.10 3.00
CA ASN A 86 -15.59 -19.41 4.20
C ASN A 86 -14.61 -18.34 4.73
N LEU A 87 -14.03 -17.56 3.82
CA LEU A 87 -13.07 -16.48 4.10
C LEU A 87 -13.79 -15.16 4.36
N SER A 88 -13.48 -14.50 5.48
CA SER A 88 -13.93 -13.13 5.73
C SER A 88 -12.87 -12.12 5.26
N LEU A 89 -13.33 -11.01 4.67
CA LEU A 89 -12.47 -9.85 4.40
C LEU A 89 -11.93 -9.23 5.70
N GLU A 90 -12.67 -9.36 6.79
CA GLU A 90 -12.23 -8.95 8.12
C GLU A 90 -11.03 -9.77 8.60
N ASP A 91 -11.03 -11.10 8.35
CA ASP A 91 -9.91 -11.97 8.69
C ASP A 91 -8.62 -11.59 7.95
N ILE A 92 -8.75 -11.13 6.70
CA ILE A 92 -7.61 -10.64 5.91
C ILE A 92 -7.08 -9.35 6.52
N MET A 93 -7.97 -8.41 6.89
CA MET A 93 -7.57 -7.09 7.38
C MET A 93 -7.21 -7.06 8.86
N LYS A 94 -7.48 -8.13 9.62
CA LYS A 94 -7.22 -8.19 11.07
C LYS A 94 -5.80 -7.73 11.47
N PRO A 95 -4.70 -8.19 10.83
CA PRO A 95 -3.37 -7.73 11.24
C PRO A 95 -3.14 -6.24 10.99
N VAL A 96 -3.77 -5.66 9.97
CA VAL A 96 -3.71 -4.22 9.70
C VAL A 96 -4.49 -3.46 10.77
N ARG A 97 -5.70 -3.92 11.11
CA ARG A 97 -6.55 -3.32 12.15
C ARG A 97 -5.87 -3.29 13.51
N GLU A 98 -5.21 -4.39 13.89
CA GLU A 98 -4.50 -4.52 15.17
C GLU A 98 -3.28 -3.58 15.29
N CYS A 99 -2.74 -3.11 14.16
CA CYS A 99 -1.58 -2.21 14.14
C CYS A 99 -1.96 -0.73 13.99
N ILE A 100 -3.26 -0.39 13.99
CA ILE A 100 -3.68 1.01 13.87
C ILE A 100 -3.60 1.69 15.24
N PRO A 101 -2.81 2.76 15.39
CA PRO A 101 -2.64 3.43 16.68
C PRO A 101 -3.92 4.11 17.18
N HIS A 102 -4.03 4.23 18.50
CA HIS A 102 -5.16 4.86 19.19
C HIS A 102 -4.88 6.30 19.64
N HIS A 103 -4.24 7.11 18.81
CA HIS A 103 -4.01 8.54 19.07
C HIS A 103 -4.53 9.40 17.93
N SER A 104 -4.72 10.70 18.18
CA SER A 104 -5.14 11.62 17.12
C SER A 104 -4.04 11.85 16.07
N GLY A 105 -4.48 12.14 14.84
CA GLY A 105 -3.59 12.57 13.75
C GLY A 105 -2.71 11.47 13.16
N ILE A 106 -3.16 10.20 13.22
CA ILE A 106 -2.40 9.08 12.62
C ILE A 106 -2.24 9.24 11.11
N ARG A 107 -1.13 8.75 10.60
CA ARG A 107 -0.81 8.72 9.17
C ARG A 107 -0.66 7.29 8.70
N ILE A 108 -1.47 6.90 7.73
CA ILE A 108 -1.51 5.54 7.18
C ILE A 108 -1.16 5.58 5.69
N LEU A 109 -0.28 4.68 5.26
CA LEU A 109 0.04 4.45 3.86
C LEU A 109 -0.31 3.02 3.42
N GLU A 110 -1.14 2.91 2.40
CA GLU A 110 -1.29 1.68 1.61
C GLU A 110 -0.31 1.72 0.44
N MET A 111 0.72 0.87 0.48
CA MET A 111 1.66 0.64 -0.61
C MET A 111 1.14 -0.43 -1.58
N SER A 112 1.34 -0.19 -2.88
CA SER A 112 0.77 -1.00 -3.96
C SER A 112 -0.76 -1.17 -3.85
N ALA A 113 -1.47 -0.07 -3.60
CA ALA A 113 -2.93 -0.03 -3.44
C ALA A 113 -3.68 -0.63 -4.65
N GLY A 114 -3.06 -0.61 -5.83
CA GLY A 114 -3.56 -1.31 -7.02
C GLY A 114 -4.94 -0.81 -7.43
N GLY A 115 -5.81 -1.76 -7.78
CA GLY A 115 -7.22 -1.52 -8.19
C GLY A 115 -8.24 -1.79 -7.07
N PHE A 116 -7.76 -1.93 -5.84
CA PHE A 116 -8.52 -2.38 -4.67
C PHE A 116 -8.54 -1.27 -3.61
N THR A 117 -9.59 -1.24 -2.80
CA THR A 117 -9.88 -0.15 -1.87
C THR A 117 -9.84 -0.67 -0.44
N SER A 118 -8.65 -1.01 0.06
CA SER A 118 -8.50 -1.58 1.41
C SER A 118 -9.08 -0.66 2.50
N TYR A 119 -9.06 0.65 2.26
CA TYR A 119 -9.70 1.64 3.12
C TYR A 119 -11.22 1.48 3.27
N LEU A 120 -11.94 0.93 2.28
CA LEU A 120 -13.37 0.58 2.46
C LEU A 120 -13.56 -0.52 3.49
N LEU A 121 -12.60 -1.44 3.60
CA LEU A 121 -12.63 -2.52 4.59
C LEU A 121 -12.15 -2.08 5.96
N LEU A 122 -11.68 -0.85 6.11
CA LEU A 122 -11.24 -0.27 7.38
C LEU A 122 -12.18 0.84 7.85
N GLN A 123 -13.19 1.21 7.05
CA GLN A 123 -14.01 2.41 7.28
C GLN A 123 -14.67 2.42 8.66
N ASP A 124 -15.29 1.31 9.06
CA ASP A 124 -15.93 1.17 10.38
C ASP A 124 -14.96 1.47 11.53
N MET A 125 -13.71 1.06 11.41
CA MET A 125 -12.71 1.28 12.44
C MET A 125 -12.12 2.69 12.32
N LEU A 126 -11.92 3.22 11.11
CA LEU A 126 -11.45 4.59 10.89
C LEU A 126 -12.45 5.63 11.42
N ASP A 127 -13.75 5.37 11.30
CA ASP A 127 -14.83 6.23 11.81
C ASP A 127 -14.85 6.31 13.35
N ASN A 128 -14.23 5.34 14.03
CA ASN A 128 -14.15 5.27 15.49
C ASN A 128 -12.83 5.82 16.06
N LEU A 129 -11.94 6.35 15.23
CA LEU A 129 -10.68 6.93 15.69
C LEU A 129 -10.86 8.31 16.31
N GLU A 130 -9.95 8.66 17.22
CA GLU A 130 -9.86 10.03 17.71
C GLU A 130 -9.29 10.93 16.60
N GLY A 131 -10.09 11.88 16.12
CA GLY A 131 -9.67 12.80 15.05
C GLY A 131 -9.67 12.19 13.65
N THR A 132 -9.24 12.98 12.66
CA THR A 132 -9.25 12.56 11.25
C THR A 132 -7.88 12.00 10.84
N PRO A 133 -7.78 10.74 10.41
CA PRO A 133 -6.51 10.17 9.96
C PRO A 133 -6.06 10.74 8.61
N GLU A 134 -4.75 10.87 8.41
CA GLU A 134 -4.15 11.15 7.10
C GLU A 134 -3.96 9.84 6.32
N LEU A 135 -4.83 9.60 5.34
CA LEU A 135 -4.82 8.37 4.56
C LEU A 135 -4.11 8.57 3.21
N HIS A 136 -3.17 7.69 2.91
CA HIS A 136 -2.36 7.73 1.70
C HIS A 136 -2.44 6.41 0.94
N ALA A 137 -2.48 6.50 -0.39
CA ALA A 137 -2.38 5.37 -1.28
C ALA A 137 -1.25 5.60 -2.30
N MET A 138 -0.41 4.60 -2.51
CA MET A 138 0.63 4.63 -3.52
C MET A 138 0.56 3.41 -4.42
N ASP A 139 0.76 3.62 -5.72
CA ASP A 139 0.96 2.53 -6.67
C ASP A 139 1.90 2.95 -7.80
N SER A 140 2.64 2.00 -8.35
CA SER A 140 3.49 2.17 -9.53
C SER A 140 2.70 2.26 -10.85
N SER A 141 1.43 1.88 -10.85
CA SER A 141 0.50 2.02 -11.98
C SER A 141 -0.42 3.22 -11.78
N ALA A 142 -0.15 4.30 -12.51
CA ALA A 142 -1.03 5.48 -12.51
C ALA A 142 -2.48 5.15 -12.93
N GLU A 143 -2.68 4.22 -13.87
CA GLU A 143 -4.01 3.78 -14.31
C GLU A 143 -4.80 3.11 -13.18
N ARG A 144 -4.19 2.14 -12.48
CA ARG A 144 -4.84 1.43 -11.38
C ARG A 144 -5.09 2.35 -10.19
N LEU A 145 -4.12 3.20 -9.86
CA LEU A 145 -4.27 4.20 -8.82
C LEU A 145 -5.44 5.13 -9.14
N ASN A 146 -5.53 5.67 -10.36
CA ASN A 146 -6.66 6.51 -10.78
C ASN A 146 -8.00 5.81 -10.58
N HIS A 147 -8.12 4.55 -11.02
CA HIS A 147 -9.34 3.74 -10.84
C HIS A 147 -9.71 3.57 -9.37
N THR A 148 -8.73 3.24 -8.53
CA THR A 148 -8.92 3.09 -7.07
C THR A 148 -9.33 4.39 -6.42
N MET A 149 -8.62 5.48 -6.73
CA MET A 149 -8.94 6.80 -6.19
C MET A 149 -10.37 7.20 -6.56
N HIS A 150 -10.80 7.01 -7.82
CA HIS A 150 -12.19 7.30 -8.21
C HIS A 150 -13.22 6.58 -7.35
N LYS A 151 -13.03 5.29 -7.07
CA LYS A 151 -13.94 4.53 -6.19
C LYS A 151 -13.93 5.04 -4.75
N ILE A 152 -12.76 5.36 -4.21
CA ILE A 152 -12.62 5.89 -2.85
C ILE A 152 -13.31 7.26 -2.72
N TYR A 153 -13.15 8.14 -3.72
CA TYR A 153 -13.81 9.45 -3.74
C TYR A 153 -15.33 9.37 -3.92
N GLU A 154 -15.85 8.31 -4.55
CA GLU A 154 -17.30 8.06 -4.61
C GLU A 154 -17.89 7.66 -3.24
N GLN A 155 -17.04 7.22 -2.31
CA GLN A 155 -17.41 6.81 -0.96
C GLN A 155 -17.03 7.88 0.10
N ASP A 156 -16.60 9.07 -0.35
CA ASP A 156 -16.23 10.20 0.50
C ASP A 156 -15.11 9.90 1.54
N ILE A 157 -14.27 8.90 1.27
CA ILE A 157 -13.12 8.60 2.12
C ILE A 157 -11.94 9.53 1.73
N PRO A 158 -11.33 10.27 2.69
CA PRO A 158 -10.35 11.30 2.41
C PRO A 158 -8.93 10.75 2.15
N VAL A 159 -8.78 9.86 1.18
CA VAL A 159 -7.47 9.30 0.79
C VAL A 159 -6.79 10.17 -0.25
N THR A 160 -5.48 10.31 -0.13
CA THR A 160 -4.63 11.01 -1.10
C THR A 160 -3.73 10.02 -1.86
N GLY A 161 -3.68 10.15 -3.19
CA GLY A 161 -3.02 9.19 -4.07
C GLY A 161 -1.73 9.73 -4.69
N VAL A 162 -0.66 8.94 -4.66
CA VAL A 162 0.61 9.24 -5.37
C VAL A 162 1.02 8.10 -6.29
N HIS A 163 1.33 8.43 -7.54
CA HIS A 163 1.97 7.48 -8.46
C HIS A 163 3.47 7.46 -8.16
N GLY A 164 3.93 6.41 -7.47
CA GLY A 164 5.27 6.32 -6.89
C GLY A 164 5.91 4.96 -7.11
N ASN A 165 7.20 4.85 -6.77
CA ASN A 165 7.93 3.59 -6.83
C ASN A 165 8.01 2.99 -5.42
N GLU A 166 7.63 1.72 -5.26
CA GLU A 166 7.57 1.06 -3.96
C GLU A 166 8.94 0.80 -3.31
N THR A 167 10.02 0.86 -4.08
CA THR A 167 11.40 0.76 -3.55
C THR A 167 12.04 2.12 -3.26
N HIS A 168 11.38 3.22 -3.67
CA HIS A 168 11.86 4.59 -3.55
C HIS A 168 10.65 5.50 -3.35
N ALA A 169 9.90 5.22 -2.28
CA ALA A 169 8.65 5.87 -1.97
C ALA A 169 8.91 7.38 -1.77
N PRO A 170 8.09 8.26 -2.35
CA PRO A 170 8.31 9.70 -2.34
C PRO A 170 7.85 10.35 -1.03
N TYR A 171 8.27 9.79 0.09
CA TYR A 171 7.89 10.20 1.44
C TYR A 171 9.13 10.26 2.33
N PRO A 172 9.14 11.16 3.34
CA PRO A 172 10.22 11.23 4.30
C PRO A 172 10.32 9.93 5.10
N ALA A 173 11.50 9.68 5.67
CA ALA A 173 11.64 8.60 6.65
C ALA A 173 10.82 8.92 7.90
N GLU A 174 10.38 7.87 8.60
CA GLU A 174 9.78 7.97 9.93
C GLU A 174 8.54 8.87 10.00
N TRP A 175 7.69 8.76 8.98
CA TRP A 175 6.55 9.66 8.79
C TRP A 175 5.20 9.03 9.11
N PHE A 176 5.06 7.74 8.83
CA PHE A 176 3.81 7.01 8.94
C PHE A 176 3.75 6.21 10.23
N ASP A 177 2.61 6.25 10.89
CA ASP A 177 2.35 5.37 12.04
C ASP A 177 2.03 3.94 11.56
N LEU A 178 1.49 3.80 10.34
CA LEU A 178 1.25 2.51 9.72
C LEU A 178 1.55 2.54 8.23
N VAL A 179 2.36 1.59 7.77
CA VAL A 179 2.57 1.31 6.35
C VAL A 179 2.15 -0.12 6.08
N PHE A 180 1.23 -0.34 5.14
CA PHE A 180 0.81 -1.71 4.82
C PHE A 180 0.74 -1.97 3.32
N GLN A 181 0.85 -3.24 2.94
CA GLN A 181 0.61 -3.70 1.57
C GLN A 181 -0.10 -5.06 1.57
N ILE A 182 -0.82 -5.36 0.48
CA ILE A 182 -1.59 -6.60 0.34
C ILE A 182 -1.32 -7.27 -1.00
N GLY A 183 -0.80 -8.49 -0.98
CA GLY A 183 -0.76 -9.42 -2.11
C GLY A 183 0.30 -9.11 -3.16
N GLN A 184 1.40 -8.43 -2.79
CA GLN A 184 2.43 -7.98 -3.76
C GLN A 184 3.86 -8.39 -3.42
N LEU A 185 4.15 -8.78 -2.17
CA LEU A 185 5.51 -9.06 -1.72
C LEU A 185 6.20 -10.11 -2.62
N SER A 186 5.47 -11.17 -2.97
CA SER A 186 5.92 -12.27 -3.82
C SER A 186 6.34 -11.84 -5.23
N THR A 187 5.72 -10.77 -5.76
CA THR A 187 5.99 -10.22 -7.11
C THR A 187 7.28 -9.41 -7.19
N PHE A 188 7.76 -8.89 -6.06
CA PHE A 188 8.98 -8.11 -6.03
C PHE A 188 10.21 -9.01 -6.16
N ARG A 189 11.13 -8.57 -7.02
CA ARG A 189 12.44 -9.22 -7.21
C ARG A 189 13.29 -9.16 -5.94
N SER A 190 13.31 -7.99 -5.28
CA SER A 190 14.03 -7.78 -4.02
C SER A 190 13.02 -7.51 -2.91
N LYS A 191 12.72 -8.56 -2.13
CA LYS A 191 11.80 -8.48 -0.99
C LYS A 191 12.41 -7.65 0.15
N GLU A 192 13.70 -7.86 0.40
CA GLU A 192 14.48 -7.09 1.37
C GLU A 192 14.42 -5.58 1.07
N THR A 193 14.57 -5.17 -0.19
CA THR A 193 14.49 -3.74 -0.56
C THR A 193 13.12 -3.14 -0.23
N ILE A 194 12.03 -3.87 -0.49
CA ILE A 194 10.67 -3.39 -0.19
C ILE A 194 10.43 -3.34 1.32
N MET A 195 10.86 -4.37 2.07
CA MET A 195 10.73 -4.38 3.52
C MET A 195 11.52 -3.25 4.17
N LYS A 196 12.76 -3.01 3.71
CA LYS A 196 13.58 -1.87 4.13
C LYS A 196 12.90 -0.54 3.84
N GLU A 197 12.30 -0.40 2.67
CA GLU A 197 11.61 0.84 2.32
C GLU A 197 10.34 1.05 3.16
N MET A 198 9.57 -0.01 3.43
CA MET A 198 8.44 0.07 4.37
C MET A 198 8.90 0.48 5.78
N LEU A 199 9.96 -0.14 6.31
CA LEU A 199 10.53 0.23 7.62
C LEU A 199 11.09 1.65 7.64
N ARG A 200 11.73 2.12 6.57
CA ARG A 200 12.22 3.49 6.46
C ARG A 200 11.10 4.50 6.67
N LEU A 201 9.92 4.22 6.11
CA LEU A 201 8.76 5.10 6.15
C LEU A 201 8.04 5.12 7.50
N VAL A 202 8.14 4.04 8.26
CA VAL A 202 7.48 3.86 9.56
C VAL A 202 8.18 4.69 10.64
N ALA A 203 7.40 5.46 11.39
CA ALA A 203 7.82 6.20 12.57
C ALA A 203 8.29 5.25 13.70
N PRO A 204 9.09 5.70 14.67
CA PRO A 204 9.66 4.81 15.70
C PRO A 204 8.64 3.97 16.48
N SER A 205 7.42 4.48 16.72
CA SER A 205 6.33 3.72 17.38
C SER A 205 5.33 3.08 16.41
N GLY A 206 5.57 3.20 15.11
CA GLY A 206 4.67 2.73 14.07
C GLY A 206 4.93 1.27 13.68
N SER A 207 4.17 0.78 12.71
CA SER A 207 4.30 -0.61 12.23
C SER A 207 4.27 -0.70 10.70
N ALA A 208 5.03 -1.64 10.16
CA ALA A 208 4.93 -2.08 8.77
C ALA A 208 4.21 -3.43 8.70
N VAL A 209 3.12 -3.54 7.94
CA VAL A 209 2.31 -4.77 7.82
C VAL A 209 2.26 -5.25 6.37
N ILE A 210 2.74 -6.45 6.12
CA ILE A 210 2.67 -7.09 4.81
C ILE A 210 1.69 -8.23 4.89
N LEU A 211 0.66 -8.22 4.05
CA LEU A 211 -0.21 -9.36 3.82
C LEU A 211 0.13 -9.95 2.46
N ASP A 212 0.35 -11.25 2.34
CA ASP A 212 0.50 -11.89 1.02
C ASP A 212 -0.07 -13.31 1.00
N TRP A 213 -0.35 -13.78 -0.20
CA TRP A 213 -0.83 -15.14 -0.45
C TRP A 213 0.28 -16.13 -0.16
N GLY A 214 -0.06 -17.18 0.58
CA GLY A 214 0.87 -18.24 0.93
C GLY A 214 0.24 -19.20 1.93
N MET A 215 0.13 -20.45 1.53
CA MET A 215 -0.49 -21.50 2.31
C MET A 215 0.41 -21.94 3.47
N SER A 216 -0.13 -22.05 4.67
CA SER A 216 0.63 -22.49 5.86
C SER A 216 1.07 -23.95 5.75
N PRO A 217 2.18 -24.34 6.42
CA PRO A 217 2.63 -25.73 6.46
C PRO A 217 1.53 -26.69 6.95
N LYS A 218 0.73 -26.26 7.92
CA LYS A 218 -0.33 -27.05 8.56
C LYS A 218 -1.37 -27.58 7.58
N ILE A 219 -1.72 -26.79 6.57
CA ILE A 219 -2.70 -27.22 5.56
C ILE A 219 -2.02 -27.66 4.26
N ARG A 220 -0.77 -27.25 3.99
CA ARG A 220 -0.04 -27.61 2.77
C ARG A 220 0.19 -29.12 2.63
N ASP A 221 0.43 -29.82 3.74
CA ASP A 221 0.76 -31.25 3.73
C ASP A 221 -0.48 -32.17 3.67
N LYS A 222 -1.68 -31.60 3.55
CA LYS A 222 -2.92 -32.37 3.37
C LYS A 222 -3.12 -32.70 1.89
N GLY A 223 -3.53 -33.93 1.57
CA GLY A 223 -3.75 -34.37 0.18
C GLY A 223 -4.78 -33.53 -0.61
N SER A 224 -5.68 -32.81 0.08
CA SER A 224 -6.63 -31.87 -0.54
C SER A 224 -5.97 -30.60 -1.12
N SER A 225 -4.73 -30.31 -0.75
CA SER A 225 -4.08 -29.02 -1.00
C SER A 225 -3.40 -28.94 -2.35
N GLU A 226 -3.08 -30.09 -2.96
CA GLU A 226 -2.47 -30.16 -4.29
C GLU A 226 -3.34 -29.47 -5.36
N ARG A 227 -4.65 -29.65 -5.29
CA ARG A 227 -5.60 -29.00 -6.20
C ARG A 227 -5.58 -27.49 -6.04
N LEU A 228 -5.64 -26.99 -4.80
CA LEU A 228 -5.60 -25.56 -4.51
C LEU A 228 -4.29 -24.92 -4.97
N LEU A 229 -3.15 -25.58 -4.73
CA LEU A 229 -1.84 -25.10 -5.18
C LEU A 229 -1.72 -25.07 -6.71
N LYS A 230 -2.32 -26.04 -7.40
CA LYS A 230 -2.36 -26.08 -8.87
C LYS A 230 -3.20 -24.93 -9.43
N ASP A 231 -4.39 -24.72 -8.88
CA ASP A 231 -5.37 -23.74 -9.36
C ASP A 231 -5.01 -22.30 -8.94
N LEU A 232 -4.33 -22.13 -7.80
CA LEU A 232 -3.96 -20.85 -7.20
C LEU A 232 -2.45 -20.80 -6.87
N GLN A 233 -1.63 -20.66 -7.92
CA GLN A 233 -0.17 -20.70 -7.83
C GLN A 233 0.44 -19.85 -6.68
N PRO A 234 -0.04 -18.63 -6.36
CA PRO A 234 0.55 -17.86 -5.25
C PRO A 234 0.37 -18.44 -3.85
N LEU A 235 -0.52 -19.43 -3.67
CA LEU A 235 -0.57 -20.19 -2.42
C LEU A 235 0.72 -21.00 -2.17
N ALA A 236 1.53 -21.25 -3.20
CA ALA A 236 2.82 -21.91 -3.05
C ALA A 236 3.88 -21.05 -2.34
N ASN A 237 3.71 -19.73 -2.33
CA ASN A 237 4.62 -18.79 -1.69
C ASN A 237 4.78 -19.08 -0.18
N ARG A 238 5.88 -18.58 0.39
CA ARG A 238 6.19 -18.66 1.81
C ARG A 238 6.62 -17.27 2.31
N PRO A 239 6.45 -16.96 3.62
CA PRO A 239 7.06 -15.78 4.21
C PRO A 239 8.58 -15.80 3.97
N PRO A 240 9.17 -14.77 3.35
CA PRO A 240 10.58 -14.74 3.01
C PRO A 240 11.40 -14.24 4.20
N LEU A 241 11.54 -15.07 5.23
CA LEU A 241 12.22 -14.71 6.48
C LEU A 241 13.67 -14.28 6.26
N GLU A 242 14.33 -14.88 5.28
CA GLU A 242 15.68 -14.54 4.83
C GLU A 242 15.81 -13.13 4.24
N SER A 243 14.69 -12.49 3.92
CA SER A 243 14.63 -11.13 3.37
C SER A 243 14.29 -10.07 4.43
N LEU A 244 14.12 -10.45 5.70
CA LEU A 244 13.87 -9.47 6.76
C LEU A 244 15.06 -8.51 6.89
N PRO A 245 14.83 -7.19 7.00
CA PRO A 245 15.90 -6.22 7.22
C PRO A 245 16.63 -6.45 8.54
N ASN A 246 17.94 -6.15 8.58
CA ASN A 246 18.75 -6.32 9.80
C ASN A 246 18.42 -5.31 10.90
N ASP A 247 17.78 -4.20 10.54
CA ASP A 247 17.38 -3.07 11.38
C ASP A 247 15.92 -3.18 11.87
N VAL A 248 15.36 -4.39 11.85
CA VAL A 248 14.03 -4.67 12.42
C VAL A 248 14.18 -5.04 13.90
N ASP A 249 13.48 -4.33 14.78
CA ASP A 249 13.50 -4.59 16.23
C ASP A 249 12.62 -5.79 16.58
N SER A 250 11.47 -5.91 15.91
CA SER A 250 10.56 -7.05 16.06
C SER A 250 9.90 -7.41 14.73
N ALA A 251 9.78 -8.72 14.48
CA ALA A 251 9.07 -9.25 13.32
C ALA A 251 8.17 -10.43 13.74
N GLU A 252 6.88 -10.30 13.50
CA GLU A 252 5.89 -11.34 13.78
C GLU A 252 5.31 -11.89 12.47
N ILE A 253 5.23 -13.21 12.37
CA ILE A 253 4.60 -13.90 11.23
C ILE A 253 3.40 -14.69 11.72
N GLU A 254 2.24 -14.44 11.10
CA GLU A 254 1.00 -15.15 11.39
C GLU A 254 0.38 -15.63 10.08
N TYR A 255 -0.08 -16.88 10.03
CA TYR A 255 -0.94 -17.35 8.95
C TYR A 255 -2.39 -16.98 9.24
N ILE A 256 -3.01 -16.24 8.32
CA ILE A 256 -4.36 -15.67 8.44
C ILE A 256 -5.26 -16.23 7.34
N ALA A 257 -6.53 -15.80 7.34
CA ALA A 257 -7.49 -16.16 6.29
C ALA A 257 -7.52 -17.68 6.06
N ARG A 258 -7.73 -18.44 7.16
CA ARG A 258 -7.72 -19.91 7.18
C ARG A 258 -6.47 -20.54 6.59
N ASP A 259 -5.30 -20.06 7.01
CA ASP A 259 -4.01 -20.59 6.60
C ASP A 259 -3.69 -20.37 5.10
N LEU A 260 -4.40 -19.50 4.36
CA LEU A 260 -4.19 -19.24 2.93
C LEU A 260 -3.38 -17.97 2.64
N MET A 261 -3.21 -17.11 3.65
CA MET A 261 -2.36 -15.93 3.59
C MET A 261 -1.42 -15.93 4.78
N PHE A 262 -0.32 -15.21 4.67
CA PHE A 262 0.51 -14.86 5.81
C PHE A 262 0.54 -13.34 5.97
N SER A 263 0.69 -12.91 7.22
CA SER A 263 1.06 -11.56 7.59
C SER A 263 2.50 -11.53 8.09
N ILE A 264 3.19 -10.42 7.83
CA ILE A 264 4.46 -10.08 8.45
C ILE A 264 4.26 -8.69 9.05
N ARG A 265 4.35 -8.58 10.37
CA ARG A 265 4.31 -7.32 11.10
C ARG A 265 5.74 -6.99 11.52
N MET A 266 6.21 -5.79 11.21
CA MET A 266 7.57 -5.35 11.51
C MET A 266 7.51 -4.02 12.25
N GLN A 267 8.37 -3.88 13.27
CA GLN A 267 8.56 -2.64 14.03
C GLN A 267 10.04 -2.28 14.08
N LYS A 268 10.27 -0.98 14.28
CA LYS A 268 11.57 -0.37 14.50
C LYS A 268 11.87 -0.21 15.98
#